data_AF-A0A953IYN7-F1
#
_entry.id   AF-A0A953IYN7-F1
#
_cell.length_a   1.000
_cell.length_b   1.000
_cell.length_c   1.000
_cell.angle_alpha   90.00
_cell.angle_beta   90.00
_cell.angle_gamma   90.00
#
_symmetry.space_group_name_H-M   'P 1'
#
loop_
_entity.id
_entity.type
_entity.pdbx_description
1 polymer ?
#
loop_
_entity_poly.entity_id
_entity_poly.type
_entity_poly.pdbx_seq_one_letter_code
_entity_poly.pdbx_strand_id
1 'polypeptide(L)'
;ALGFDRPTANSLDAVSDRDFVLETLAAAAICAVHLSRLAEEIVIWTSPLVGLVQLSDKFTTGSSIMPQKRNPDAAELVRAKAGRISGALTALLTVMKGLPLAYQKDMQEDKEGAMDALAALSLSLAAMAGMVRDMTPDTARMKKAAGEGYATATDLADWLVRTLKMPFREAHHATGKIVAEASQAGLPLHRLPLETMKTIEPRITDEVFGVLSVDRSVKSRTSYGGTAPKNVRSQAKKWLKRLEKSR
;
A
#
# COMPACT_ATOMS: atom_id res chain seq x y z
N ALA A 1 -14.79 -41.79 -6.19
CA ALA A 1 -13.89 -41.33 -5.11
C ALA A 1 -14.09 -39.83 -4.90
N LEU A 2 -13.83 -39.30 -3.69
CA LEU A 2 -14.22 -37.94 -3.24
C LEU A 2 -13.24 -36.80 -3.64
N GLY A 3 -12.18 -37.08 -4.40
CA GLY A 3 -11.26 -36.05 -4.91
C GLY A 3 -10.12 -35.62 -3.99
N PHE A 4 -9.86 -36.32 -2.87
CA PHE A 4 -8.69 -36.08 -2.01
C PHE A 4 -7.40 -36.67 -2.60
N ASP A 5 -6.26 -36.03 -2.34
CA ASP A 5 -4.93 -36.50 -2.80
C ASP A 5 -4.49 -37.80 -2.13
N ARG A 6 -4.83 -37.98 -0.84
CA ARG A 6 -4.53 -39.17 -0.02
C ARG A 6 -5.36 -39.20 1.27
N PRO A 7 -5.53 -40.37 1.92
CA PRO A 7 -6.11 -40.45 3.25
C PRO A 7 -5.21 -39.84 4.34
N THR A 8 -5.80 -39.51 5.49
CA THR A 8 -5.06 -39.11 6.70
C THR A 8 -4.27 -40.30 7.28
N ALA A 9 -3.17 -40.00 7.97
CA ALA A 9 -2.27 -41.03 8.49
C ALA A 9 -2.68 -41.57 9.88
N ASN A 10 -3.57 -40.87 10.58
CA ASN A 10 -4.01 -41.22 11.93
C ASN A 10 -5.49 -40.88 12.11
N SER A 11 -6.29 -41.82 12.62
CA SER A 11 -7.73 -41.65 12.79
C SER A 11 -8.12 -40.72 13.95
N LEU A 12 -7.33 -40.66 15.02
CA LEU A 12 -7.58 -39.74 16.14
C LEU A 12 -7.33 -38.30 15.70
N ASP A 13 -6.23 -38.06 15.00
CA ASP A 13 -5.90 -36.76 14.42
C ASP A 13 -7.00 -36.30 13.46
N ALA A 14 -7.40 -37.15 12.51
CA ALA A 14 -8.40 -36.83 11.49
C ALA A 14 -9.76 -36.35 12.03
N VAL A 15 -10.13 -36.73 13.26
CA VAL A 15 -11.41 -36.32 13.87
C VAL A 15 -11.27 -35.19 14.89
N SER A 16 -10.04 -34.93 15.37
CA SER A 16 -9.76 -33.98 16.46
C SER A 16 -9.14 -32.69 15.95
N ASP A 17 -8.40 -32.75 14.85
CA ASP A 17 -7.73 -31.62 14.25
C ASP A 17 -8.69 -30.60 13.62
N ARG A 18 -8.35 -29.32 13.70
CA ARG A 18 -8.97 -28.21 12.95
C ARG A 18 -7.94 -27.27 12.35
N ASP A 19 -6.69 -27.69 12.21
CA ASP A 19 -5.59 -26.90 11.69
C ASP A 19 -5.90 -26.41 10.28
N PHE A 20 -6.55 -27.22 9.43
CA PHE A 20 -6.96 -26.77 8.10
C PHE A 20 -7.90 -25.53 8.13
N VAL A 21 -8.75 -25.41 9.16
CA VAL A 21 -9.63 -24.24 9.35
C VAL A 21 -8.83 -23.07 9.89
N LEU A 22 -7.96 -23.32 10.88
CA LEU A 22 -7.09 -22.31 11.49
C LEU A 22 -6.13 -21.69 10.48
N GLU A 23 -5.45 -22.50 9.67
CA GLU A 23 -4.55 -22.05 8.61
C GLU A 23 -5.29 -21.25 7.53
N THR A 24 -6.49 -21.71 7.15
CA THR A 24 -7.35 -20.99 6.22
C THR A 24 -7.75 -19.62 6.78
N LEU A 25 -8.16 -19.55 8.04
CA LEU A 25 -8.50 -18.31 8.72
C LEU A 25 -7.29 -17.39 8.92
N ALA A 26 -6.11 -17.95 9.19
CA ALA A 26 -4.87 -17.20 9.29
C ALA A 26 -4.49 -16.53 7.95
N ALA A 27 -4.54 -17.30 6.86
CA ALA A 27 -4.33 -16.77 5.51
C ALA A 27 -5.37 -15.69 5.16
N ALA A 28 -6.64 -15.92 5.50
CA ALA A 28 -7.73 -14.97 5.31
C ALA A 28 -7.52 -13.67 6.09
N ALA A 29 -7.13 -13.76 7.36
CA ALA A 29 -6.88 -12.60 8.21
C ALA A 29 -5.71 -11.75 7.68
N ILE A 30 -4.60 -12.38 7.30
CA ILE A 30 -3.45 -11.68 6.69
C ILE A 30 -3.86 -10.99 5.38
N CYS A 31 -4.62 -11.69 4.53
CA CYS A 31 -5.15 -11.11 3.29
C CYS A 31 -6.04 -9.90 3.57
N ALA A 32 -6.96 -10.01 4.53
CA ALA A 32 -7.86 -8.93 4.90
C ALA A 32 -7.13 -7.71 5.46
N VAL A 33 -6.03 -7.91 6.21
CA VAL A 33 -5.15 -6.81 6.66
C VAL A 33 -4.47 -6.11 5.48
N HIS A 34 -4.01 -6.85 4.46
CA HIS A 34 -3.47 -6.23 3.25
C HIS A 34 -4.54 -5.43 2.48
N LEU A 35 -5.75 -5.96 2.40
CA LEU A 35 -6.88 -5.25 1.78
C LEU A 35 -7.28 -4.00 2.56
N SER A 36 -7.27 -4.04 3.90
CA SER A 36 -7.62 -2.89 4.72
C SER A 36 -6.64 -1.73 4.57
N ARG A 37 -5.35 -2.02 4.41
CA ARG A 37 -4.32 -1.00 4.14
C ARG A 37 -4.53 -0.33 2.79
N LEU A 38 -4.83 -1.09 1.74
CA LEU A 38 -5.17 -0.50 0.44
C LEU A 38 -6.49 0.26 0.48
N ALA A 39 -7.47 -0.21 1.26
CA ALA A 39 -8.72 0.49 1.45
C ALA A 39 -8.52 1.85 2.15
N GLU A 40 -7.64 1.93 3.16
CA GLU A 40 -7.26 3.20 3.82
C GLU A 40 -6.71 4.21 2.80
N GLU A 41 -5.79 3.78 1.96
CA GLU A 41 -5.23 4.62 0.89
C GLU A 41 -6.34 5.14 -0.04
N ILE A 42 -7.27 4.29 -0.47
CA ILE A 42 -8.40 4.70 -1.31
C ILE A 42 -9.29 5.72 -0.59
N VAL A 43 -9.60 5.51 0.70
CA VAL A 43 -10.39 6.47 1.49
C VAL A 43 -9.69 7.83 1.54
N ILE A 44 -8.37 7.85 1.80
CA ILE A 44 -7.59 9.08 1.83
C ILE A 44 -7.54 9.73 0.45
N TRP A 45 -7.20 8.97 -0.61
CA TRP A 45 -7.03 9.49 -1.96
C TRP A 45 -8.31 10.03 -2.57
N THR A 46 -9.47 9.49 -2.20
CA THR A 46 -10.79 9.97 -2.65
C THR A 46 -11.35 11.11 -1.80
N SER A 47 -10.72 11.42 -0.65
CA SER A 47 -11.19 12.48 0.23
C SER A 47 -11.15 13.85 -0.45
N PRO A 48 -12.08 14.78 -0.14
CA PRO A 48 -12.11 16.11 -0.78
C PRO A 48 -10.84 16.93 -0.57
N LEU A 49 -10.12 16.71 0.55
CA LEU A 49 -8.88 17.42 0.85
C LEU A 49 -7.71 16.93 -0.02
N VAL A 50 -7.67 15.64 -0.32
CA VAL A 50 -6.57 15.00 -1.05
C VAL A 50 -6.91 14.89 -2.53
N GLY A 51 -7.99 14.20 -2.89
CA GLY A 51 -8.57 14.17 -4.23
C GLY A 51 -7.67 13.60 -5.33
N LEU A 52 -6.76 12.69 -5.00
CA LEU A 52 -5.80 12.09 -5.95
C LEU A 52 -6.44 11.08 -6.90
N VAL A 53 -7.53 10.44 -6.47
CA VAL A 53 -8.27 9.46 -7.29
C VAL A 53 -9.77 9.68 -7.17
N GLN A 54 -10.50 9.25 -8.19
CA GLN A 54 -11.96 9.23 -8.21
C GLN A 54 -12.46 7.79 -8.38
N LEU A 55 -13.60 7.49 -7.76
CA LEU A 55 -14.36 6.25 -7.94
C LEU A 55 -15.74 6.59 -8.52
N SER A 56 -16.32 5.66 -9.26
CA SER A 56 -17.69 5.78 -9.76
C SER A 56 -18.72 5.47 -8.68
N ASP A 57 -19.97 5.85 -8.96
CA ASP A 57 -21.15 5.59 -8.13
C ASP A 57 -21.40 4.09 -7.86
N LYS A 58 -20.70 3.17 -8.55
CA LYS A 58 -20.75 1.72 -8.26
C LYS A 58 -20.09 1.36 -6.93
N PHE A 59 -19.11 2.14 -6.50
CA PHE A 59 -18.31 1.86 -5.29
C PHE A 59 -18.40 2.98 -4.25
N THR A 60 -19.18 4.01 -4.54
CA THR A 60 -19.38 5.15 -3.65
C THR A 60 -20.85 5.47 -3.47
N THR A 61 -21.26 5.88 -2.27
CA THR A 61 -22.58 6.46 -2.06
C THR A 61 -22.55 7.98 -2.15
N GLY A 62 -23.66 8.58 -2.59
CA GLY A 62 -23.85 10.02 -2.66
C GLY A 62 -24.82 10.55 -1.60
N SER A 63 -24.83 11.86 -1.41
CA SER A 63 -25.89 12.54 -0.68
C SER A 63 -26.89 13.15 -1.65
N SER A 64 -28.19 13.05 -1.36
CA SER A 64 -29.24 13.73 -2.13
C SER A 64 -29.19 15.26 -2.01
N ILE A 65 -28.61 15.78 -0.92
CA ILE A 65 -28.45 17.22 -0.68
C ILE A 65 -27.12 17.75 -1.24
N MET A 66 -26.05 16.94 -1.18
CA MET A 66 -24.73 17.28 -1.69
C MET A 66 -24.37 16.39 -2.89
N PRO A 67 -24.78 16.75 -4.12
CA PRO A 67 -24.62 15.91 -5.31
C PRO A 67 -23.16 15.60 -5.66
N GLN A 68 -22.21 16.42 -5.21
CA GLN A 68 -20.77 16.23 -5.37
C GLN A 68 -20.15 15.33 -4.30
N LYS A 69 -20.82 15.11 -3.16
CA LYS A 69 -20.28 14.27 -2.09
C LYS A 69 -20.36 12.81 -2.51
N ARG A 70 -19.20 12.14 -2.49
CA ARG A 70 -19.05 10.70 -2.71
C ARG A 70 -18.31 10.11 -1.52
N ASN A 71 -18.93 9.14 -0.86
CA ASN A 71 -18.31 8.40 0.25
C ASN A 71 -17.72 7.10 -0.30
N PRO A 72 -16.48 6.73 0.04
CA PRO A 72 -15.86 5.49 -0.43
C PRO A 72 -16.31 4.27 0.39
N ASP A 73 -17.63 4.05 0.52
CA ASP A 73 -18.21 3.05 1.44
C ASP A 73 -17.67 1.63 1.19
N ALA A 74 -17.45 1.26 -0.07
CA ALA A 74 -16.89 -0.04 -0.41
C ALA A 74 -15.49 -0.24 0.21
N ALA A 75 -14.64 0.80 0.21
CA ALA A 75 -13.34 0.76 0.87
C ALA A 75 -13.49 0.73 2.40
N GLU A 76 -14.37 1.54 2.96
CA GLU A 76 -14.62 1.55 4.40
C GLU A 76 -15.11 0.19 4.93
N LEU A 77 -16.00 -0.47 4.18
CA LEU A 77 -16.50 -1.80 4.50
C LEU A 77 -15.40 -2.85 4.37
N VAL A 78 -14.57 -2.82 3.32
CA VAL A 78 -13.41 -3.72 3.20
C VAL A 78 -12.47 -3.55 4.38
N ARG A 79 -12.19 -2.32 4.80
CA ARG A 79 -11.36 -2.01 5.98
C ARG A 79 -11.98 -2.59 7.25
N ALA A 80 -13.29 -2.45 7.45
CA ALA A 80 -13.99 -3.01 8.60
C ALA A 80 -13.98 -4.55 8.65
N LYS A 81 -14.08 -5.23 7.49
CA LYS A 81 -14.10 -6.71 7.43
C LYS A 81 -12.80 -7.35 7.91
N ALA A 82 -11.67 -6.65 7.90
CA ALA A 82 -10.43 -7.16 8.48
C ALA A 82 -10.56 -7.48 9.98
N GLY A 83 -11.32 -6.68 10.73
CA GLY A 83 -11.60 -6.96 12.15
C GLY A 83 -12.45 -8.21 12.34
N ARG A 84 -13.50 -8.37 11.50
CA ARG A 84 -14.40 -9.54 11.54
C ARG A 84 -13.66 -10.84 11.24
N ILE A 85 -12.83 -10.85 10.20
CA ILE A 85 -12.07 -12.04 9.79
C ILE A 85 -11.00 -12.40 10.83
N SER A 86 -10.29 -11.41 11.38
CA SER A 86 -9.33 -11.63 12.47
C SER A 86 -10.00 -12.15 13.75
N GLY A 87 -11.23 -11.69 14.01
CA GLY A 87 -12.05 -12.17 15.12
C GLY A 87 -12.38 -13.66 15.02
N ALA A 88 -12.75 -14.13 13.83
CA ALA A 88 -13.02 -15.56 13.59
C ALA A 88 -11.80 -16.45 13.87
N LEU A 89 -10.61 -16.03 13.43
CA LEU A 89 -9.36 -16.73 13.74
C LEU A 89 -9.11 -16.81 15.25
N THR A 90 -9.25 -15.66 15.93
CA THR A 90 -9.00 -15.57 17.38
C THR A 90 -9.99 -16.44 18.16
N ALA A 91 -11.26 -16.44 17.75
CA ALA A 91 -12.29 -17.26 18.36
C ALA A 91 -11.97 -18.75 18.22
N LEU A 92 -11.65 -19.23 17.01
CA LEU A 92 -11.37 -20.65 16.81
C LEU A 92 -10.07 -21.10 17.51
N LEU A 93 -9.02 -20.27 17.50
CA LEU A 93 -7.81 -20.53 18.29
C LEU A 93 -8.14 -20.70 19.77
N THR A 94 -9.06 -19.89 20.30
CA THR A 94 -9.48 -19.94 21.69
C THR A 94 -10.30 -21.21 21.99
N VAL A 95 -11.19 -21.62 21.09
CA VAL A 95 -11.96 -22.87 21.19
C VAL A 95 -11.04 -24.08 21.19
N MET A 96 -10.07 -24.14 20.28
CA MET A 96 -9.17 -25.29 20.14
C MET A 96 -8.14 -25.40 21.27
N LYS A 97 -7.84 -24.29 21.96
CA LYS A 97 -6.78 -24.21 22.97
C LYS A 97 -7.07 -25.15 24.16
N GLY A 98 -6.24 -26.18 24.28
CA GLY A 98 -6.22 -27.08 25.44
C GLY A 98 -7.34 -28.13 25.44
N LEU A 99 -8.01 -28.36 24.32
CA LEU A 99 -8.94 -29.48 24.19
C LEU A 99 -8.19 -30.82 24.30
N PRO A 100 -8.73 -31.81 25.04
CA PRO A 100 -8.20 -33.17 25.01
C PRO A 100 -8.58 -33.85 23.68
N LEU A 101 -7.82 -34.89 23.30
CA LEU A 101 -8.22 -35.79 22.22
C LEU A 101 -9.42 -36.67 22.67
N ALA A 102 -10.33 -37.10 21.80
CA ALA A 102 -10.39 -36.84 20.36
C ALA A 102 -11.46 -35.79 20.00
N TYR A 103 -12.56 -36.21 19.35
CA TYR A 103 -13.68 -35.31 19.05
C TYR A 103 -14.31 -34.74 20.33
N GLN A 104 -14.44 -33.42 20.40
CA GLN A 104 -15.23 -32.70 21.41
C GLN A 104 -16.30 -31.86 20.72
N LYS A 105 -17.43 -31.64 21.40
CA LYS A 105 -18.57 -30.91 20.82
C LYS A 105 -18.23 -29.45 20.52
N ASP A 106 -17.30 -28.87 21.28
CA ASP A 106 -16.70 -27.55 21.12
C ASP A 106 -16.22 -27.32 19.68
N MET A 107 -15.71 -28.36 19.02
CA MET A 107 -15.24 -28.31 17.64
C MET A 107 -16.34 -28.07 16.60
N GLN A 108 -17.61 -27.91 16.99
CA GLN A 108 -18.68 -27.46 16.08
C GLN A 108 -18.63 -25.95 15.79
N GLU A 109 -17.93 -25.18 16.64
CA GLU A 109 -17.67 -23.75 16.41
C GLU A 109 -16.71 -23.49 15.23
N ASP A 110 -16.19 -24.54 14.60
CA ASP A 110 -15.31 -24.48 13.42
C ASP A 110 -16.02 -23.95 12.16
N LYS A 111 -17.34 -24.05 12.07
CA LYS A 111 -18.09 -23.73 10.84
C LYS A 111 -18.54 -22.29 10.76
N GLU A 112 -19.29 -21.81 11.75
CA GLU A 112 -20.00 -20.53 11.62
C GLU A 112 -19.03 -19.36 11.41
N GLY A 113 -18.01 -19.26 12.29
CA GLY A 113 -16.98 -18.24 12.17
C GLY A 113 -16.16 -18.36 10.88
N ALA A 114 -15.82 -19.58 10.46
CA ALA A 114 -15.06 -19.80 9.24
C ALA A 114 -15.85 -19.45 7.97
N MET A 115 -17.10 -19.90 7.88
CA MET A 115 -17.97 -19.62 6.73
C MET A 115 -18.25 -18.12 6.60
N ASP A 116 -18.53 -17.44 7.71
CA ASP A 116 -18.74 -15.99 7.71
C ASP A 116 -17.48 -15.21 7.32
N ALA A 117 -16.31 -15.60 7.84
CA ALA A 117 -15.03 -14.97 7.51
C ALA A 117 -14.67 -15.16 6.03
N LEU A 118 -14.86 -16.36 5.48
CA LEU A 118 -14.57 -16.65 4.07
C LEU A 118 -15.55 -15.94 3.13
N ALA A 119 -16.84 -15.86 3.49
CA ALA A 119 -17.81 -15.08 2.74
C ALA A 119 -17.45 -13.58 2.75
N ALA A 120 -17.06 -13.04 3.90
CA ALA A 120 -16.58 -11.66 4.02
C ALA A 120 -15.32 -11.41 3.17
N LEU A 121 -14.34 -12.32 3.21
CA LEU A 121 -13.12 -12.21 2.40
C LEU A 121 -13.43 -12.23 0.90
N SER A 122 -14.28 -13.15 0.44
CA SER A 122 -14.69 -13.27 -0.95
C SER A 122 -15.32 -11.97 -1.46
N LEU A 123 -16.24 -11.40 -0.68
CA LEU A 123 -16.86 -10.12 -1.00
C LEU A 123 -15.84 -8.96 -0.99
N SER A 124 -14.93 -8.92 -0.01
CA SER A 124 -13.88 -7.90 0.05
C SER A 124 -12.92 -7.96 -1.14
N LEU A 125 -12.55 -9.16 -1.60
CA LEU A 125 -11.73 -9.34 -2.79
C LEU A 125 -12.44 -8.85 -4.06
N ALA A 126 -13.73 -9.20 -4.22
CA ALA A 126 -14.53 -8.76 -5.35
C ALA A 126 -14.70 -7.23 -5.39
N ALA A 127 -15.02 -6.63 -4.24
CA ALA A 127 -15.15 -5.18 -4.09
C ALA A 127 -13.83 -4.46 -4.37
N MET A 128 -12.72 -4.92 -3.78
CA MET A 128 -11.40 -4.32 -4.02
C MET A 128 -10.96 -4.43 -5.47
N ALA A 129 -11.12 -5.58 -6.11
CA ALA A 129 -10.82 -5.75 -7.53
C ALA A 129 -11.71 -4.86 -8.42
N GLY A 130 -12.96 -4.63 -8.01
CA GLY A 130 -13.86 -3.66 -8.61
C GLY A 130 -13.31 -2.24 -8.54
N MET A 131 -13.03 -1.76 -7.32
CA MET A 131 -12.48 -0.41 -7.08
C MET A 131 -11.16 -0.16 -7.81
N VAL A 132 -10.25 -1.13 -7.82
CA VAL A 132 -8.95 -1.01 -8.53
C VAL A 132 -9.11 -0.89 -10.05
N ARG A 133 -10.14 -1.52 -10.64
CA ARG A 133 -10.43 -1.36 -12.08
C ARG A 133 -11.16 -0.06 -12.40
N ASP A 134 -11.95 0.43 -11.46
CA ASP A 134 -12.80 1.60 -11.62
C ASP A 134 -12.09 2.92 -11.31
N MET A 135 -11.09 2.90 -10.43
CA MET A 135 -10.39 4.10 -9.99
C MET A 135 -9.74 4.87 -11.13
N THR A 136 -9.97 6.18 -11.14
CA THR A 136 -9.41 7.11 -12.12
C THR A 136 -8.46 8.09 -11.40
N PRO A 137 -7.15 8.08 -11.70
CA PRO A 137 -6.20 9.00 -11.08
C PRO A 137 -6.27 10.41 -11.69
N ASP A 138 -6.23 11.43 -10.83
CA ASP A 138 -5.97 12.82 -11.25
C ASP A 138 -4.45 13.02 -11.38
N THR A 139 -3.91 12.69 -12.55
CA THR A 139 -2.46 12.70 -12.80
C THR A 139 -1.84 14.09 -12.63
N ALA A 140 -2.59 15.16 -12.91
CA ALA A 140 -2.11 16.53 -12.74
C ALA A 140 -1.96 16.88 -11.26
N ARG A 141 -2.97 16.55 -10.45
CA ARG A 141 -2.91 16.75 -9.00
C ARG A 141 -1.87 15.86 -8.34
N MET A 142 -1.77 14.59 -8.73
CA MET A 142 -0.72 13.68 -8.25
C MET A 142 0.67 14.22 -8.55
N LYS A 143 0.90 14.75 -9.77
CA LYS A 143 2.18 15.36 -10.14
C LYS A 143 2.49 16.61 -9.31
N LYS A 144 1.48 17.44 -9.05
CA LYS A 144 1.62 18.62 -8.18
C LYS A 144 2.00 18.20 -6.76
N ALA A 145 1.23 17.29 -6.15
CA ALA A 145 1.47 16.80 -4.80
C ALA A 145 2.86 16.15 -4.65
N ALA A 146 3.33 15.40 -5.65
CA ALA A 146 4.67 14.80 -5.65
C ALA A 146 5.82 15.83 -5.65
N GLY A 147 5.55 17.07 -6.08
CA GLY A 147 6.52 18.17 -6.07
C GLY A 147 6.43 19.08 -4.84
N GLU A 148 5.43 18.89 -3.97
CA GLU A 148 5.24 19.68 -2.76
C GLU A 148 6.23 19.25 -1.65
N GLY A 149 6.35 20.08 -0.60
CA GLY A 149 7.14 19.75 0.60
C GLY A 149 8.64 19.57 0.37
N TYR A 150 9.18 20.12 -0.72
CA TYR A 150 10.61 19.99 -1.08
C TYR A 150 11.06 18.53 -1.23
N ALA A 151 10.19 17.66 -1.77
CA ALA A 151 10.46 16.22 -1.92
C ALA A 151 11.79 15.87 -2.62
N THR A 152 12.32 16.76 -3.46
CA THR A 152 13.61 16.57 -4.15
C THR A 152 14.83 17.05 -3.34
N ALA A 153 14.67 17.43 -2.07
CA ALA A 153 15.78 17.81 -1.21
C ALA A 153 16.76 16.65 -1.00
N THR A 154 16.26 15.41 -0.89
CA THR A 154 17.13 14.23 -0.81
C THR A 154 17.94 14.04 -2.10
N ASP A 155 17.36 14.34 -3.27
CA ASP A 155 18.10 14.31 -4.54
C ASP A 155 19.23 15.36 -4.58
N LEU A 156 19.01 16.54 -3.98
CA LEU A 156 20.05 17.55 -3.81
C LEU A 156 21.21 17.04 -2.94
N ALA A 157 20.89 16.46 -1.77
CA ALA A 157 21.90 15.89 -0.89
C ALA A 157 22.69 14.77 -1.58
N ASP A 158 22.00 13.86 -2.29
CA ASP A 158 22.61 12.79 -3.08
C ASP A 158 23.55 13.36 -4.16
N TRP A 159 23.17 14.45 -4.83
CA TRP A 159 23.99 15.11 -5.85
C TRP A 159 25.26 15.73 -5.24
N LEU A 160 25.15 16.42 -4.10
CA LEU A 160 26.31 16.99 -3.40
C LEU A 160 27.31 15.89 -3.00
N VAL A 161 26.82 14.77 -2.49
CA VAL A 161 27.68 13.61 -2.14
C VAL A 161 28.36 13.04 -3.40
N ARG A 162 27.61 12.82 -4.48
CA ARG A 162 28.13 12.14 -5.67
C ARG A 162 29.08 13.01 -6.48
N THR A 163 28.71 14.27 -6.69
CA THR A 163 29.39 15.21 -7.59
C THR A 163 30.51 15.94 -6.86
N LEU A 164 30.24 16.46 -5.66
CA LEU A 164 31.23 17.26 -4.90
C LEU A 164 32.07 16.41 -3.93
N LYS A 165 31.82 15.08 -3.88
CA LYS A 165 32.46 14.16 -2.93
C LYS A 165 32.33 14.61 -1.47
N MET A 166 31.22 15.29 -1.16
CA MET A 166 30.94 15.83 0.15
C MET A 166 30.51 14.71 1.11
N PRO A 167 31.01 14.67 2.36
CA PRO A 167 30.47 13.78 3.38
C PRO A 167 28.97 14.00 3.56
N PHE A 168 28.19 12.93 3.72
CA PHE A 168 26.72 13.01 3.76
C PHE A 168 26.20 14.00 4.81
N ARG A 169 26.85 14.08 5.98
CA ARG A 169 26.46 15.01 7.05
C ARG A 169 26.53 16.47 6.60
N GLU A 170 27.59 16.83 5.88
CA GLU A 170 27.77 18.18 5.32
C GLU A 170 26.77 18.43 4.19
N ALA A 171 26.57 17.45 3.30
CA ALA A 171 25.61 17.55 2.21
C ALA A 171 24.18 17.75 2.71
N HIS A 172 23.79 17.02 3.75
CA HIS A 172 22.50 17.16 4.41
C HIS A 172 22.35 18.55 5.06
N HIS A 173 23.41 19.06 5.70
CA HIS A 173 23.39 20.39 6.31
C HIS A 173 23.28 21.51 5.27
N ALA A 174 24.05 21.44 4.18
CA ALA A 174 23.97 22.38 3.06
C ALA A 174 22.59 22.34 2.40
N THR A 175 22.06 21.15 2.14
CA THR A 175 20.70 20.94 1.63
C THR A 175 19.65 21.58 2.54
N GLY A 176 19.76 21.40 3.86
CA GLY A 176 18.84 22.00 4.83
C GLY A 176 18.82 23.52 4.77
N LYS A 177 19.99 24.15 4.63
CA LYS A 177 20.10 25.61 4.43
C LYS A 177 19.48 26.05 3.10
N ILE A 178 19.73 25.32 2.01
CA ILE A 178 19.17 25.63 0.68
C ILE A 178 17.65 25.52 0.69
N VAL A 179 17.10 24.49 1.36
CA VAL A 179 15.66 24.33 1.56
C VAL A 179 15.08 25.47 2.40
N ALA A 180 15.79 25.92 3.44
CA ALA A 180 15.36 27.05 4.25
C ALA A 180 15.27 28.34 3.43
N GLU A 181 16.27 28.64 2.60
CA GLU A 181 16.25 29.79 1.66
C GLU A 181 15.08 29.69 0.66
N ALA A 182 14.87 28.51 0.06
CA ALA A 182 13.75 28.27 -0.85
C ALA A 182 12.40 28.50 -0.15
N SER A 183 12.27 28.02 1.09
CA SER A 183 11.09 28.20 1.93
C SER A 183 10.83 29.65 2.29
N GLN A 184 11.86 30.40 2.68
CA GLN A 184 11.74 31.83 2.97
C GLN A 184 11.36 32.63 1.73
N ALA A 185 11.88 32.25 0.55
CA ALA A 185 11.55 32.89 -0.72
C ALA A 185 10.18 32.45 -1.29
N GLY A 186 9.51 31.46 -0.71
CA GLY A 186 8.26 30.89 -1.25
C GLY A 186 8.45 30.21 -2.61
N LEU A 187 9.65 29.73 -2.92
CA LEU A 187 10.01 29.11 -4.20
C LEU A 187 10.20 27.60 -4.03
N PRO A 188 9.76 26.76 -4.98
CA PRO A 188 10.17 25.36 -4.99
C PRO A 188 11.68 25.27 -5.29
N LEU A 189 12.35 24.21 -4.81
CA LEU A 189 13.80 24.02 -4.95
C LEU A 189 14.31 24.20 -6.38
N HIS A 190 13.60 23.69 -7.38
CA HIS A 190 13.99 23.79 -8.79
C HIS A 190 13.84 25.20 -9.40
N ARG A 191 13.30 26.16 -8.64
CA ARG A 191 13.17 27.58 -9.01
C ARG A 191 14.06 28.49 -8.18
N LEU A 192 14.75 27.97 -7.16
CA LEU A 192 15.70 28.76 -6.40
C LEU A 192 16.90 29.16 -7.30
N PRO A 193 17.30 30.44 -7.35
CA PRO A 193 18.42 30.85 -8.20
C PRO A 193 19.72 30.15 -7.84
N LEU A 194 20.53 29.81 -8.84
CA LEU A 194 21.82 29.17 -8.66
C LEU A 194 22.75 29.99 -7.74
N GLU A 195 22.74 31.30 -7.91
CA GLU A 195 23.57 32.20 -7.10
C GLU A 195 23.20 32.13 -5.61
N THR A 196 21.91 31.96 -5.28
CA THR A 196 21.46 31.73 -3.90
C THR A 196 21.95 30.37 -3.37
N MET A 197 22.00 29.33 -4.20
CA MET A 197 22.57 28.05 -3.77
C MET A 197 24.09 28.16 -3.52
N LYS A 198 24.79 28.96 -4.35
CA LYS A 198 26.24 29.18 -4.25
C LYS A 198 26.65 29.99 -3.02
N THR A 199 25.78 30.81 -2.44
CA THR A 199 26.09 31.47 -1.15
C THR A 199 26.25 30.46 -0.01
N ILE A 200 25.63 29.29 -0.13
CA ILE A 200 25.71 28.20 0.85
C ILE A 200 26.82 27.21 0.51
N GLU A 201 26.93 26.81 -0.76
CA GLU A 201 28.01 25.94 -1.25
C GLU A 201 28.51 26.43 -2.62
N PRO A 202 29.67 27.13 -2.65
CA PRO A 202 30.20 27.75 -3.87
C PRO A 202 30.51 26.78 -5.02
N ARG A 203 30.69 25.48 -4.72
CA ARG A 203 30.99 24.45 -5.73
C ARG A 203 29.74 23.96 -6.48
N ILE A 204 28.53 24.40 -6.11
CA ILE A 204 27.30 24.05 -6.84
C ILE A 204 27.34 24.66 -8.24
N THR A 205 27.01 23.84 -9.24
CA THR A 205 26.93 24.22 -10.66
C THR A 205 25.49 24.09 -11.16
N ASP A 206 25.22 24.59 -12.38
CA ASP A 206 23.91 24.50 -13.03
C ASP A 206 23.40 23.06 -13.20
N GLU A 207 24.31 22.07 -13.17
CA GLU A 207 23.97 20.64 -13.21
C GLU A 207 23.05 20.19 -12.06
N VAL A 208 22.99 20.95 -10.95
CA VAL A 208 22.12 20.67 -9.81
C VAL A 208 20.63 20.67 -10.21
N PHE A 209 20.20 21.57 -11.10
CA PHE A 209 18.82 21.56 -11.60
C PHE A 209 18.50 20.30 -12.39
N GLY A 210 19.55 19.59 -12.81
CA GLY A 210 19.49 18.29 -13.41
C GLY A 210 19.02 17.16 -12.48
N VAL A 211 18.78 17.40 -11.18
CA VAL A 211 18.21 16.42 -10.25
C VAL A 211 16.95 16.89 -9.53
N LEU A 212 16.64 18.19 -9.54
CA LEU A 212 15.60 18.81 -8.71
C LEU A 212 14.16 18.69 -9.25
N SER A 213 13.90 17.80 -10.21
CA SER A 213 12.53 17.57 -10.70
C SER A 213 12.03 16.20 -10.29
N VAL A 214 10.73 16.10 -10.00
CA VAL A 214 10.05 14.84 -9.64
C VAL A 214 10.32 13.75 -10.68
N ASP A 215 10.25 14.09 -11.97
CA ASP A 215 10.48 13.17 -13.07
C ASP A 215 11.90 12.59 -13.06
N ARG A 216 12.90 13.40 -12.68
CA ARG A 216 14.30 12.95 -12.58
C ARG A 216 14.58 12.18 -11.30
N SER A 217 14.00 12.62 -10.17
CA SER A 217 14.06 11.91 -8.90
C SER A 217 13.55 10.48 -9.05
N VAL A 218 12.36 10.30 -9.64
CA VAL A 218 11.79 8.97 -9.92
C VAL A 218 12.69 8.14 -10.83
N LYS A 219 13.22 8.73 -11.92
CA LYS A 219 14.11 8.03 -12.86
C LYS A 219 15.43 7.59 -12.23
N SER A 220 15.93 8.28 -11.21
CA SER A 220 17.22 7.98 -10.58
C SER A 220 17.18 6.75 -9.65
N ARG A 221 15.99 6.35 -9.17
CA ARG A 221 15.79 5.21 -8.24
C ARG A 221 15.84 3.86 -8.97
N THR A 222 16.99 3.53 -9.55
CA THR A 222 17.18 2.35 -10.43
C THR A 222 17.59 1.07 -9.70
N SER A 223 17.89 1.11 -8.41
CA SER A 223 18.16 -0.07 -7.58
C SER A 223 16.98 -1.06 -7.59
N TYR A 224 17.25 -2.33 -7.28
CA TYR A 224 16.20 -3.35 -7.20
C TYR A 224 15.09 -2.91 -6.22
N GLY A 225 13.84 -2.96 -6.68
CA GLY A 225 12.67 -2.45 -5.93
C GLY A 225 12.45 -0.94 -6.00
N GLY A 226 13.36 -0.18 -6.63
CA GLY A 226 13.22 1.27 -6.80
C GLY A 226 12.14 1.67 -7.80
N THR A 227 11.66 2.91 -7.69
CA THR A 227 10.47 3.41 -8.40
C THR A 227 10.74 3.88 -9.85
N ALA A 228 11.95 3.67 -10.37
CA ALA A 228 12.27 4.04 -11.74
C ALA A 228 11.33 3.37 -12.76
N PRO A 229 10.91 4.05 -13.85
CA PRO A 229 9.91 3.53 -14.79
C PRO A 229 10.27 2.17 -15.42
N LYS A 230 11.58 1.90 -15.60
CA LYS A 230 12.07 0.60 -16.07
C LYS A 230 11.79 -0.51 -15.05
N ASN A 231 12.04 -0.23 -13.76
CA ASN A 231 11.86 -1.18 -12.67
C ASN A 231 10.38 -1.49 -12.44
N VAL A 232 9.52 -0.47 -12.39
CA VAL A 232 8.07 -0.62 -12.23
C VAL A 232 7.49 -1.46 -13.38
N ARG A 233 7.85 -1.18 -14.64
CA ARG A 233 7.43 -1.98 -15.79
C ARG A 233 7.92 -3.43 -15.72
N SER A 234 9.16 -3.65 -15.29
CA SER A 234 9.70 -4.99 -15.11
C SER A 234 8.92 -5.77 -14.04
N GLN A 235 8.63 -5.12 -12.91
CA GLN A 235 7.89 -5.72 -11.80
C GLN A 235 6.44 -6.05 -12.18
N ALA A 236 5.77 -5.16 -12.92
CA ALA A 236 4.42 -5.42 -13.44
C ALA A 236 4.40 -6.65 -14.36
N LYS A 237 5.34 -6.73 -15.32
CA LYS A 237 5.47 -7.90 -16.21
C LYS A 237 5.74 -9.20 -15.44
N LYS A 238 6.58 -9.15 -14.40
CA LYS A 238 6.87 -10.30 -13.55
C LYS A 238 5.60 -10.81 -12.84
N TRP A 239 4.78 -9.92 -12.31
CA TRP A 239 3.53 -10.29 -11.65
C TRP A 239 2.49 -10.85 -12.61
N LEU A 240 2.31 -10.26 -13.79
CA LEU A 240 1.41 -10.79 -14.82
C LEU A 240 1.77 -12.25 -15.17
N LYS A 241 3.05 -12.53 -15.44
CA LYS A 241 3.53 -13.91 -15.70
C LYS A 241 3.31 -14.86 -14.53
N ARG A 242 3.47 -14.38 -13.29
CA ARG A 242 3.29 -15.22 -12.10
C ARG A 242 1.82 -15.60 -11.92
N LEU A 243 0.90 -14.65 -12.11
CA LEU A 243 -0.54 -14.87 -11.94
C LEU A 243 -1.13 -15.73 -13.06
N GLU A 244 -0.59 -15.68 -14.28
CA GLU A 244 -0.98 -16.59 -15.37
C GLU A 244 -0.64 -18.05 -15.05
N LYS A 245 0.51 -18.33 -14.42
CA LYS A 245 0.93 -19.69 -14.06
C LYS A 245 0.17 -20.28 -12.86
N SER A 246 -0.51 -19.44 -12.09
CA SER A 246 -1.27 -19.84 -10.89
C SER A 246 -2.77 -19.97 -11.14
N ARG A 247 -3.21 -19.79 -12.40
CA ARG A 247 -4.56 -20.12 -12.88
C ARG A 247 -4.56 -21.50 -13.51
#